data_AF-A0A7J8TLD2-F1
#
_entry.id   AF-A0A7J8TLD2-F1
#
_cell.length_a   1.000
_cell.length_b   1.000
_cell.length_c   1.000
_cell.angle_alpha   90.00
_cell.angle_beta   90.00
_cell.angle_gamma   90.00
#
_symmetry.space_group_name_H-M   'P 1'
#
loop_
_entity.id
_entity.type
_entity.pdbx_description
1 polymer ?
#
loop_
_entity_poly.entity_id
_entity_poly.type
_entity_poly.pdbx_seq_one_letter_code
_entity_poly.pdbx_strand_id
1 'polypeptide(L)'
;GFRKIDSDRWEFANEGFQGGRKHLLKNIKRRSRYNKQQQQGGGVICIDNSTNSRVGLEADVEVLKQYHTSLQMEVSKLRQKQDDSNHRLSIVEEGIHFAECKQRRMCSFLAKMIKYPNFIQQLLHKRKELDHEKKFNKRRRLLETQVATNPIEEPMDPIQDEEFLVSMDDRVVPEMSTNEEVDVNDSKIYVELEQLVNWKPCS
;
A
#
# COMPACT_ATOMS: atom_id res chain seq x y z
N GLY A 1 -10.96 -11.98 -53.21
CA GLY A 1 -10.72 -13.36 -52.74
C GLY A 1 -10.16 -13.30 -51.34
N PHE A 2 -10.05 -14.43 -50.65
CA PHE A 2 -9.46 -14.46 -49.31
C PHE A 2 -7.95 -14.18 -49.38
N ARG A 3 -7.44 -13.32 -48.48
CA ARG A 3 -6.02 -12.95 -48.36
C ARG A 3 -5.47 -13.54 -47.07
N LYS A 4 -4.23 -14.02 -47.09
CA LYS A 4 -3.54 -14.55 -45.90
C LYS A 4 -3.22 -13.38 -44.96
N ILE A 5 -3.57 -13.52 -43.67
CA ILE A 5 -3.31 -12.48 -42.65
C ILE A 5 -1.98 -12.75 -41.96
N ASP A 6 -1.73 -14.02 -41.64
CA ASP A 6 -0.59 -14.48 -40.88
C ASP A 6 0.12 -15.58 -41.69
N SER A 7 1.45 -15.57 -41.74
CA SER A 7 2.22 -16.55 -42.51
C SER A 7 2.32 -17.92 -41.83
N ASP A 8 2.23 -17.98 -40.52
CA ASP A 8 2.44 -19.20 -39.73
C ASP A 8 1.12 -19.83 -39.26
N ARG A 9 0.03 -19.06 -39.29
CA ARG A 9 -1.31 -19.51 -38.90
C ARG A 9 -2.21 -19.60 -40.14
N TRP A 10 -3.11 -20.58 -40.17
CA TRP A 10 -4.07 -20.76 -41.28
C TRP A 10 -5.23 -19.76 -41.18
N GLU A 11 -4.89 -18.47 -41.13
CA GLU A 11 -5.83 -17.37 -40.97
C GLU A 11 -5.92 -16.54 -42.25
N PHE A 12 -7.16 -16.34 -42.71
CA PHE A 12 -7.47 -15.66 -43.95
C PHE A 12 -8.56 -14.61 -43.75
N ALA A 13 -8.38 -13.41 -44.32
CA ALA A 13 -9.36 -12.33 -44.30
C ALA A 13 -10.00 -12.11 -45.66
N ASN A 14 -11.27 -11.69 -45.66
CA ASN A 14 -11.94 -11.12 -46.81
C ASN A 14 -12.90 -10.04 -46.32
N GLU A 15 -12.84 -8.85 -46.89
CA GLU A 15 -13.74 -7.73 -46.55
C GLU A 15 -15.22 -8.11 -46.72
N GLY A 16 -15.52 -9.02 -47.65
CA GLY A 16 -16.88 -9.56 -47.86
C GLY A 16 -17.30 -10.66 -46.88
N PHE A 17 -16.39 -11.17 -46.03
CA PHE A 17 -16.61 -12.31 -45.13
C PHE A 17 -16.21 -11.94 -43.70
N GLN A 18 -17.15 -11.38 -42.94
CA GLN A 18 -16.97 -11.04 -41.53
C GLN A 18 -18.04 -11.77 -40.71
N GLY A 19 -17.63 -12.34 -39.55
CA GLY A 19 -18.54 -13.02 -38.63
C GLY A 19 -19.74 -12.13 -38.28
N GLY A 20 -20.95 -12.70 -38.34
CA GLY A 20 -22.20 -11.97 -38.06
C GLY A 20 -22.70 -11.04 -39.18
N ARG A 21 -21.87 -10.65 -40.16
CA ARG A 21 -22.25 -9.68 -41.21
C ARG A 21 -22.65 -10.36 -42.52
N LYS A 22 -23.80 -11.07 -42.50
CA LYS A 22 -24.33 -11.79 -43.67
C LYS A 22 -24.54 -10.92 -44.92
N HIS A 23 -24.84 -9.63 -44.74
CA HIS A 23 -25.05 -8.69 -45.85
C HIS A 23 -23.81 -8.46 -46.72
N LEU A 24 -22.60 -8.71 -46.20
CA LEU A 24 -21.35 -8.58 -46.95
C LEU A 24 -21.12 -9.75 -47.92
N LEU A 25 -21.80 -10.90 -47.69
CA LEU A 25 -21.70 -12.08 -48.55
C LEU A 25 -22.20 -11.82 -49.98
N LYS A 26 -23.05 -10.81 -50.19
CA LYS A 26 -23.50 -10.38 -51.53
C LYS A 26 -22.35 -9.99 -52.47
N ASN A 27 -21.23 -9.55 -51.89
CA ASN A 27 -20.03 -9.16 -52.63
C ASN A 27 -19.15 -10.38 -52.98
N ILE A 28 -19.41 -11.55 -52.38
CA ILE A 28 -18.68 -12.80 -52.65
C ILE A 28 -19.41 -13.58 -53.72
N LYS A 29 -18.89 -13.53 -54.96
CA LYS A 29 -19.45 -14.28 -56.08
C LYS A 29 -18.65 -15.57 -56.32
N ARG A 30 -19.36 -16.68 -56.59
CA ARG A 30 -18.74 -17.92 -57.05
C ARG A 30 -18.23 -17.72 -58.48
N ARG A 31 -17.00 -18.13 -58.75
CA ARG A 31 -16.46 -18.16 -60.12
C ARG A 31 -17.09 -19.36 -60.86
N SER A 32 -18.27 -19.18 -61.43
CA SER A 32 -18.90 -20.19 -62.29
C SER A 32 -18.43 -20.05 -63.73
N ARG A 33 -17.97 -21.15 -64.33
CA ARG A 33 -17.57 -21.23 -65.75
C ARG A 33 -18.77 -21.27 -66.72
N TYR A 34 -20.01 -21.16 -66.23
CA TYR A 34 -21.23 -21.34 -67.04
C TYR A 34 -22.10 -20.09 -67.23
N ASN A 35 -21.76 -18.93 -66.66
CA ASN A 35 -22.58 -17.73 -66.81
C ASN A 35 -22.22 -16.91 -68.06
N LYS A 36 -22.52 -17.43 -69.25
CA LYS A 36 -22.62 -16.63 -70.49
C LYS A 36 -24.05 -16.43 -70.99
N GLN A 37 -25.08 -16.97 -70.34
CA GLN A 37 -26.47 -16.76 -70.73
C GLN A 37 -27.35 -16.64 -69.50
N GLN A 38 -27.62 -15.39 -69.08
CA GLN A 38 -28.87 -14.94 -68.47
C GLN A 38 -28.72 -13.48 -68.07
N GLN A 39 -28.74 -12.60 -69.07
CA GLN A 39 -29.36 -11.29 -68.91
C GLN A 39 -30.78 -11.46 -69.40
N GLN A 40 -31.74 -11.56 -68.47
CA GLN A 40 -33.13 -11.10 -68.58
C GLN A 40 -34.00 -11.80 -67.52
N GLY A 41 -34.68 -10.99 -66.72
CA GLY A 41 -35.87 -11.40 -65.96
C GLY A 41 -35.61 -11.78 -64.50
N GLY A 42 -36.18 -11.01 -63.58
CA GLY A 42 -36.54 -11.54 -62.26
C GLY A 42 -36.20 -10.64 -61.08
N GLY A 43 -37.03 -9.63 -60.87
CA GLY A 43 -37.57 -9.29 -59.54
C GLY A 43 -36.59 -9.19 -58.38
N VAL A 44 -36.13 -7.97 -58.15
CA VAL A 44 -35.76 -7.49 -56.81
C VAL A 44 -36.93 -7.75 -55.86
N ILE A 45 -36.79 -8.74 -54.98
CA ILE A 45 -37.51 -8.75 -53.70
C ILE A 45 -36.45 -8.56 -52.62
N CYS A 46 -36.04 -7.31 -52.44
CA CYS A 46 -35.40 -6.86 -51.21
C CYS A 46 -36.47 -6.84 -50.13
N ILE A 47 -36.65 -7.97 -49.44
CA ILE A 47 -37.37 -8.00 -48.17
C ILE A 47 -36.58 -7.11 -47.19
N ASP A 48 -37.27 -6.13 -46.64
CA ASP A 48 -36.80 -5.05 -45.79
C ASP A 48 -36.41 -5.53 -44.38
N ASN A 49 -35.40 -6.40 -44.27
CA ASN A 49 -34.80 -6.76 -42.98
C ASN A 49 -34.06 -5.58 -42.27
N SER A 50 -34.22 -4.35 -42.76
CA SER A 50 -33.60 -3.14 -42.19
C SER A 50 -34.15 -2.79 -40.81
N THR A 51 -35.38 -3.18 -40.47
CA THR A 51 -36.00 -2.87 -39.18
C THR A 51 -35.49 -3.81 -38.08
N ASN A 52 -35.51 -5.13 -38.30
CA ASN A 52 -35.01 -6.11 -37.32
C ASN A 52 -33.50 -6.00 -37.05
N SER A 53 -32.70 -5.65 -38.07
CA SER A 53 -31.25 -5.47 -37.88
C SER A 53 -30.89 -4.21 -37.09
N ARG A 54 -31.73 -3.16 -37.13
CA ARG A 54 -31.50 -1.93 -36.34
C ARG A 54 -31.85 -2.13 -34.87
N VAL A 55 -32.93 -2.87 -34.59
CA VAL A 55 -33.37 -3.17 -33.22
C VAL A 55 -32.35 -4.03 -32.47
N GLY A 56 -31.75 -5.03 -33.13
CA GLY A 56 -30.68 -5.83 -32.52
C GLY A 56 -29.41 -5.05 -32.21
N LEU A 57 -28.99 -4.16 -33.13
CA LEU A 57 -27.83 -3.30 -32.91
C LEU A 57 -28.05 -2.30 -31.77
N GLU A 58 -29.26 -1.76 -31.62
CA GLU A 58 -29.59 -0.86 -30.52
C GLU A 58 -29.50 -1.57 -29.16
N ALA A 59 -29.97 -2.81 -29.08
CA ALA A 59 -29.85 -3.63 -27.87
C ALA A 59 -28.38 -3.93 -27.53
N ASP A 60 -27.56 -4.28 -28.51
CA ASP A 60 -26.11 -4.52 -28.32
C ASP A 60 -25.39 -3.24 -27.84
N VAL A 61 -25.75 -2.08 -28.40
CA VAL A 61 -25.21 -0.78 -27.97
C VAL A 61 -25.59 -0.47 -26.53
N GLU A 62 -26.82 -0.76 -26.11
CA GLU A 62 -27.27 -0.53 -24.74
C GLU A 62 -26.56 -1.45 -23.74
N VAL A 63 -26.41 -2.72 -24.08
CA VAL A 63 -25.61 -3.68 -23.30
C VAL A 63 -24.15 -3.22 -23.19
N LEU A 64 -23.57 -2.75 -24.29
CA LEU A 64 -22.19 -2.24 -24.29
C LEU A 64 -22.04 -0.99 -23.41
N LYS A 65 -23.03 -0.09 -23.41
CA LYS A 65 -23.07 1.06 -22.49
C LYS A 65 -23.12 0.61 -21.04
N GLN A 66 -23.94 -0.39 -20.71
CA GLN A 66 -24.01 -0.95 -19.35
C GLN A 66 -22.68 -1.58 -18.91
N TYR A 67 -22.01 -2.32 -19.80
CA TYR A 67 -20.67 -2.84 -19.52
C TYR A 67 -19.65 -1.71 -19.34
N HIS A 68 -19.70 -0.68 -20.19
CA HIS A 68 -18.81 0.46 -20.07
C HIS A 68 -19.00 1.20 -18.73
N THR A 69 -20.25 1.45 -18.30
CA THR A 69 -20.51 2.09 -17.00
C THR A 69 -20.10 1.18 -15.84
N SER A 70 -20.34 -0.13 -15.94
CA SER A 70 -19.89 -1.11 -14.95
C SER A 70 -18.35 -1.12 -14.80
N LEU A 71 -17.63 -1.16 -15.93
CA LEU A 71 -16.17 -1.08 -15.95
C LEU A 71 -15.66 0.26 -15.40
N GLN A 72 -16.31 1.38 -15.74
CA GLN A 72 -15.96 2.70 -15.20
C GLN A 72 -16.12 2.74 -13.67
N MET A 73 -17.19 2.14 -13.12
CA MET A 73 -17.37 2.03 -11.68
C MET A 73 -16.29 1.16 -11.03
N GLU A 74 -15.93 0.03 -11.65
CA GLU A 74 -14.87 -0.84 -11.14
C GLU A 74 -13.51 -0.14 -11.14
N VAL A 75 -13.17 0.58 -12.21
CA VAL A 75 -11.94 1.39 -12.29
C VAL A 75 -11.93 2.46 -11.21
N SER A 76 -13.04 3.14 -10.97
CA SER A 76 -13.15 4.17 -9.94
C SER A 76 -12.97 3.58 -8.54
N LYS A 77 -13.56 2.41 -8.29
CA LYS A 77 -13.40 1.66 -7.03
C LYS A 77 -11.96 1.20 -6.81
N LEU A 78 -11.28 0.72 -7.85
CA LEU A 78 -9.88 0.33 -7.78
C LEU A 78 -8.97 1.53 -7.50
N ARG A 79 -9.24 2.68 -8.12
CA ARG A 79 -8.52 3.93 -7.82
C ARG A 79 -8.69 4.33 -6.36
N GLN A 80 -9.91 4.32 -5.84
CA GLN A 80 -10.16 4.62 -4.44
C GLN A 80 -9.39 3.67 -3.50
N LYS A 81 -9.41 2.35 -3.77
CA LYS A 81 -8.62 1.38 -3.00
C LYS A 81 -7.12 1.64 -3.07
N GLN A 82 -6.62 2.07 -4.22
CA GLN A 82 -5.22 2.42 -4.40
C GLN A 82 -4.87 3.67 -3.57
N ASP A 83 -5.73 4.69 -3.59
CA ASP A 83 -5.53 5.91 -2.81
C ASP A 83 -5.55 5.62 -1.30
N ASP A 84 -6.50 4.80 -0.83
CA ASP A 84 -6.55 4.35 0.57
C ASP A 84 -5.27 3.56 0.96
N SER A 85 -4.81 2.67 0.07
CA SER A 85 -3.58 1.91 0.29
C SER A 85 -2.35 2.83 0.36
N ASN A 86 -2.26 3.80 -0.55
CA ASN A 86 -1.17 4.78 -0.57
C ASN A 86 -1.18 5.64 0.69
N HIS A 87 -2.35 6.06 1.16
CA HIS A 87 -2.48 6.79 2.41
C HIS A 87 -1.97 5.97 3.61
N ARG A 88 -2.34 4.69 3.68
CA ARG A 88 -1.83 3.78 4.72
C ARG A 88 -0.32 3.60 4.65
N LEU A 89 0.25 3.50 3.44
CA LEU A 89 1.71 3.42 3.26
C LEU A 89 2.40 4.69 3.75
N SER A 90 1.84 5.87 3.46
CA SER A 90 2.39 7.15 3.93
C SER A 90 2.45 7.22 5.46
N ILE A 91 1.43 6.73 6.16
CA ILE A 91 1.42 6.69 7.64
C ILE A 91 2.54 5.79 8.18
N VAL A 92 2.74 4.63 7.55
CA VAL A 92 3.79 3.69 7.96
C VAL A 92 5.18 4.27 7.66
N GLU A 93 5.36 4.88 6.49
CA GLU A 93 6.60 5.55 6.09
C GLU A 93 6.98 6.66 7.08
N GLU A 94 6.04 7.51 7.45
CA GLU A 94 6.25 8.55 8.45
C GLU A 94 6.60 7.95 9.83
N GLY A 95 5.92 6.88 10.23
CA GLY A 95 6.20 6.17 11.47
C GLY A 95 7.61 5.56 11.51
N ILE A 96 8.06 4.98 10.40
CA ILE A 96 9.42 4.43 10.26
C ILE A 96 10.44 5.56 10.31
N HIS A 97 10.24 6.64 9.55
CA HIS A 97 11.15 7.78 9.53
C HIS A 97 11.28 8.43 10.91
N PHE A 98 10.17 8.53 11.64
CA PHE A 98 10.16 8.98 13.03
C PHE A 98 10.98 8.07 13.95
N ALA A 99 10.76 6.75 13.87
CA ALA A 99 11.49 5.78 14.67
C ALA A 99 13.00 5.81 14.37
N GLU A 100 13.37 5.90 13.10
CA GLU A 100 14.76 6.00 12.65
C GLU A 100 15.43 7.28 13.18
N CYS A 101 14.77 8.43 13.06
CA CYS A 101 15.31 9.69 13.57
C CYS A 101 15.51 9.66 15.09
N LYS A 102 14.54 9.08 15.83
CA LYS A 102 14.63 8.92 17.28
C LYS A 102 15.77 7.99 17.67
N GLN A 103 15.90 6.85 17.00
CA GLN A 103 16.98 5.88 17.25
C GLN A 103 18.35 6.49 16.95
N ARG A 104 18.52 7.18 15.82
CA ARG A 104 19.76 7.86 15.47
C ARG A 104 20.16 8.90 16.52
N ARG A 105 19.21 9.70 17.01
CA ARG A 105 19.46 10.67 18.07
C ARG A 105 19.81 10.00 19.40
N MET A 106 19.16 8.88 19.72
CA MET A 106 19.49 8.06 20.90
C MET A 106 20.90 7.47 20.80
N CYS A 107 21.28 6.90 19.67
CA CYS A 107 22.63 6.36 19.45
C CYS A 107 23.69 7.47 19.53
N SER A 108 23.44 8.63 18.94
CA SER A 108 24.35 9.80 19.07
C SER A 108 24.49 10.25 20.52
N PHE A 109 23.38 10.30 21.25
CA PHE A 109 23.39 10.61 22.67
C PHE A 109 24.21 9.57 23.47
N LEU A 110 23.99 8.28 23.25
CA LEU A 110 24.76 7.21 23.91
C LEU A 110 26.25 7.30 23.58
N ALA A 111 26.62 7.61 22.34
CA ALA A 111 28.00 7.82 21.94
C ALA A 111 28.65 9.00 22.68
N LYS A 112 27.91 10.10 22.90
CA LYS A 112 28.37 11.20 23.77
C LYS A 112 28.53 10.74 25.22
N MET A 113 27.59 9.97 25.75
CA MET A 113 27.64 9.49 27.14
C MET A 113 28.89 8.65 27.43
N ILE A 114 29.28 7.79 26.48
CA ILE A 114 30.51 6.98 26.60
C ILE A 114 31.76 7.88 26.71
N LYS A 115 31.77 9.05 26.04
CA LYS A 115 32.85 10.03 26.12
C LYS A 115 32.88 10.80 27.45
N TYR A 116 31.73 10.90 28.14
CA TYR A 116 31.58 11.67 29.39
C TYR A 116 31.14 10.77 30.57
N PRO A 117 32.03 9.90 31.09
CA PRO A 117 31.69 8.94 32.16
C PRO A 117 31.31 9.61 33.48
N ASN A 118 31.88 10.78 33.79
CA ASN A 118 31.54 11.53 35.01
C ASN A 118 30.08 11.97 35.02
N PHE A 119 29.53 12.34 33.86
CA PHE A 119 28.13 12.74 33.72
C PHE A 119 27.19 11.54 33.95
N ILE A 120 27.55 10.35 33.45
CA ILE A 120 26.81 9.11 33.76
C ILE A 120 26.80 8.86 35.28
N GLN A 121 27.92 9.03 35.96
CA GLN A 121 27.99 8.84 37.42
C GLN A 121 27.07 9.81 38.17
N GLN A 122 27.04 11.09 37.78
CA GLN A 122 26.13 12.07 38.36
C GLN A 122 24.65 11.71 38.12
N LEU A 123 24.30 11.25 36.92
CA LEU A 123 22.94 10.79 36.61
C LEU A 123 22.53 9.58 37.45
N LEU A 124 23.42 8.60 37.62
CA LEU A 124 23.17 7.43 38.46
C LEU A 124 23.00 7.82 39.94
N HIS A 125 23.77 8.80 40.41
CA HIS A 125 23.63 9.34 41.76
C HIS A 125 22.26 10.00 41.96
N LYS A 126 21.87 10.93 41.07
CA LYS A 126 20.54 11.57 41.13
C LYS A 126 19.39 10.57 41.06
N ARG A 127 19.51 9.52 40.24
CA ARG A 127 18.49 8.46 40.17
C ARG A 127 18.35 7.72 41.50
N LYS A 128 19.46 7.40 42.17
CA LYS A 128 19.44 6.77 43.50
C LYS A 128 18.78 7.68 44.53
N GLU A 129 19.10 8.98 44.54
CA GLU A 129 18.45 9.96 45.43
C GLU A 129 16.92 9.99 45.25
N LEU A 130 16.44 10.04 44.00
CA LEU A 130 15.01 10.00 43.69
C LEU A 130 14.35 8.67 44.14
N ASP A 131 15.02 7.54 43.98
CA ASP A 131 14.50 6.24 44.43
C ASP A 131 14.49 6.13 45.97
N HIS A 132 15.47 6.71 46.66
CA HIS A 132 15.49 6.81 48.12
C HIS A 132 14.35 7.70 48.63
N GLU A 133 14.09 8.84 47.99
CA GLU A 133 12.98 9.73 48.35
C GLU A 133 11.62 9.06 48.11
N LYS A 134 11.43 8.38 46.98
CA LYS A 134 10.20 7.60 46.71
C LYS A 134 9.98 6.48 47.73
N LYS A 135 11.04 5.79 48.16
CA LYS A 135 10.96 4.74 49.19
C LYS A 135 10.68 5.31 50.58
N PHE A 136 11.26 6.46 50.91
CA PHE A 136 11.03 7.15 52.19
C PHE A 136 9.60 7.68 52.29
N ASN A 137 9.06 8.24 51.21
CA ASN A 137 7.67 8.73 51.15
C ASN A 137 6.63 7.59 51.22
N LYS A 138 6.95 6.38 50.73
CA LYS A 138 6.10 5.19 50.95
C LYS A 138 6.09 4.73 52.41
N ARG A 139 7.22 4.85 53.12
CA ARG A 139 7.32 4.50 54.55
C ARG A 139 6.64 5.53 55.47
N ARG A 140 6.62 6.82 55.09
CA ARG A 140 5.87 7.86 55.84
C ARG A 140 4.35 7.77 55.67
N ARG A 141 3.85 7.06 54.65
CA ARG A 141 2.40 6.79 54.47
C ARG A 141 1.89 5.55 55.23
N LEU A 142 2.75 4.81 55.93
CA LEU A 142 2.37 3.60 56.69
C LEU A 142 2.00 3.88 58.17
N LEU A 143 1.90 5.14 58.58
CA LEU A 143 1.44 5.57 59.91
C LEU A 143 0.13 6.37 59.80
N GLU A 144 -0.87 5.82 59.14
CA GLU A 144 -2.24 6.35 59.19
C GLU A 144 -3.22 5.19 58.99
N THR A 145 -3.77 4.72 60.11
CA THR A 145 -5.10 4.13 60.33
C THR A 145 -5.65 3.11 59.32
N GLN A 146 -5.60 1.84 59.74
CA GLN A 146 -6.61 0.79 59.60
C GLN A 146 -8.04 1.23 59.19
N VAL A 147 -8.49 0.86 57.98
CA VAL A 147 -9.87 0.38 57.74
C VAL A 147 -9.81 -0.68 56.64
N ALA A 148 -10.41 -1.84 56.95
CA ALA A 148 -10.52 -3.00 56.10
C ALA A 148 -11.60 -2.84 55.01
N THR A 149 -11.34 -3.41 53.83
CA THR A 149 -12.32 -4.21 53.07
C THR A 149 -11.57 -5.19 52.16
N ASN A 150 -12.07 -6.42 52.13
CA ASN A 150 -11.45 -7.62 51.59
C ASN A 150 -11.46 -7.70 50.04
N PRO A 151 -10.65 -8.62 49.47
CA PRO A 151 -10.39 -8.77 48.03
C PRO A 151 -11.33 -9.78 47.35
N ILE A 152 -11.43 -9.67 46.02
CA ILE A 152 -11.84 -10.77 45.15
C ILE A 152 -10.71 -10.97 44.13
N GLU A 153 -9.97 -12.05 44.32
CA GLU A 153 -9.09 -12.70 43.33
C GLU A 153 -9.98 -13.43 42.30
N GLU A 154 -9.61 -13.68 41.03
CA GLU A 154 -8.54 -14.57 40.56
C GLU A 154 -8.54 -14.61 38.98
N PRO A 155 -7.65 -15.35 38.28
CA PRO A 155 -6.66 -14.75 37.35
C PRO A 155 -6.42 -15.56 36.03
N MET A 156 -5.35 -15.19 35.29
CA MET A 156 -4.57 -15.97 34.29
C MET A 156 -5.22 -16.28 32.92
N ASP A 157 -4.54 -16.22 31.77
CA ASP A 157 -3.29 -16.94 31.45
C ASP A 157 -2.34 -16.26 30.42
N PRO A 158 -1.07 -16.70 30.35
CA PRO A 158 -0.02 -16.23 29.44
C PRO A 158 0.13 -17.13 28.19
N ILE A 159 0.49 -16.54 27.06
CA ILE A 159 0.93 -17.26 25.84
C ILE A 159 2.20 -16.55 25.40
N GLN A 160 3.36 -17.05 25.85
CA GLN A 160 4.23 -18.03 25.19
C GLN A 160 5.02 -17.45 24.02
N ASP A 161 6.32 -17.51 24.21
CA ASP A 161 7.39 -17.12 23.31
C ASP A 161 7.30 -17.88 21.99
N GLU A 162 7.48 -17.15 20.88
CA GLU A 162 8.03 -17.74 19.67
C GLU A 162 9.15 -16.84 19.16
N GLU A 163 10.35 -17.43 19.12
CA GLU A 163 11.56 -16.90 18.53
C GLU A 163 11.33 -16.61 17.05
N PHE A 164 11.44 -15.34 16.65
CA PHE A 164 11.71 -15.01 15.25
C PHE A 164 13.01 -14.20 15.17
N LEU A 165 14.11 -14.93 15.07
CA LEU A 165 15.45 -14.40 14.85
C LEU A 165 15.54 -13.93 13.39
N VAL A 166 15.22 -12.66 13.13
CA VAL A 166 15.53 -12.03 11.85
C VAL A 166 17.00 -11.65 11.88
N SER A 167 17.82 -12.37 11.12
CA SER A 167 19.17 -11.94 10.76
C SER A 167 19.10 -10.57 10.10
N MET A 168 19.66 -9.56 10.77
CA MET A 168 19.98 -8.29 10.12
C MET A 168 21.27 -8.49 9.34
N ASP A 169 21.15 -8.52 8.02
CA ASP A 169 22.26 -8.49 7.10
C ASP A 169 23.14 -7.25 7.32
N ASP A 170 24.43 -7.51 7.30
CA ASP A 170 25.54 -6.58 7.46
C ASP A 170 25.54 -5.56 6.31
N ARG A 171 25.03 -4.36 6.55
CA ARG A 171 25.14 -3.21 5.63
C ARG A 171 25.79 -2.04 6.35
N VAL A 172 27.11 -1.98 6.15
CA VAL A 172 28.05 -0.86 6.29
C VAL A 172 27.37 0.49 6.54
N VAL A 173 27.46 0.96 7.78
CA VAL A 173 27.19 2.36 8.15
C VAL A 173 28.33 3.22 7.61
N PRO A 174 28.07 4.26 6.79
CA PRO A 174 29.10 5.21 6.40
C PRO A 174 29.57 5.98 7.64
N GLU A 175 30.88 5.89 7.96
CA GLU A 175 31.52 6.76 8.92
C GLU A 175 31.43 8.21 8.45
N MET A 176 30.55 8.99 9.06
CA MET A 176 30.65 10.44 9.03
C MET A 176 31.43 10.89 10.27
N SER A 177 32.75 10.98 10.08
CA SER A 177 33.63 11.71 10.97
C SER A 177 33.30 13.19 10.87
N THR A 178 32.66 13.73 11.91
CA THR A 178 32.71 15.17 12.21
C THR A 178 33.31 15.32 13.60
N ASN A 179 34.62 15.57 13.60
CA ASN A 179 35.34 16.15 14.73
C ASN A 179 34.83 17.58 14.92
N GLU A 180 33.78 17.76 15.72
CA GLU A 180 33.53 19.02 16.39
C GLU A 180 33.66 18.78 17.89
N GLU A 181 34.77 19.27 18.44
CA GLU A 181 35.01 19.41 19.86
C GLU A 181 34.11 20.55 20.37
N VAL A 182 32.82 20.25 20.54
CA VAL A 182 31.88 21.14 21.23
C VAL A 182 32.03 20.85 22.71
N ASP A 183 32.47 21.84 23.48
CA ASP A 183 32.44 21.81 24.94
C ASP A 183 30.97 21.64 25.40
N VAL A 184 30.57 20.39 25.62
CA VAL A 184 29.19 20.04 25.98
C VAL A 184 29.04 20.22 27.48
N ASN A 185 28.71 21.44 27.90
CA ASN A 185 28.34 21.74 29.28
C ASN A 185 27.23 20.78 29.77
N ASP A 186 27.32 20.32 31.03
CA ASP A 186 26.38 19.36 31.64
C ASP A 186 24.91 19.76 31.41
N SER A 187 24.59 21.06 31.51
CA SER A 187 23.26 21.61 31.26
C SER A 187 22.73 21.33 29.84
N LYS A 188 23.61 21.31 28.83
CA LYS A 188 23.24 21.02 27.44
C LYS A 188 22.92 19.53 27.25
N ILE A 189 23.65 18.65 27.96
CA ILE A 189 23.41 17.19 27.93
C ILE A 189 22.06 16.86 28.60
N TYR A 190 21.72 17.51 29.72
CA TYR A 190 20.41 17.36 30.37
C TYR A 190 19.24 17.81 29.48
N VAL A 191 19.37 18.96 28.80
CA VAL A 191 18.34 19.43 27.86
C VAL A 191 18.19 18.47 26.67
N GLU A 192 19.29 17.94 26.15
CA GLU A 192 19.27 16.95 25.07
C GLU A 192 18.61 15.63 25.50
N LEU A 193 18.84 15.19 26.75
CA LEU A 193 18.15 14.07 27.38
C LEU A 193 16.65 14.31 27.49
N GLU A 194 16.22 15.46 28.01
CA GLU A 194 14.80 15.79 28.17
C GLU A 194 14.09 15.86 26.82
N GLN A 195 14.73 16.45 25.80
CA GLN A 195 14.21 16.46 24.43
C GLN A 195 14.10 15.06 23.83
N LEU A 196 15.05 14.17 24.13
CA LEU A 196 15.04 12.79 23.64
C LEU A 196 13.98 11.93 24.35
N VAL A 197 13.79 12.11 25.65
CA VAL A 197 12.77 11.40 26.46
C VAL A 197 11.37 11.88 26.11
N ASN A 198 11.18 13.20 25.97
CA ASN A 198 9.89 13.81 25.65
C ASN A 198 9.68 14.00 24.14
N TRP A 199 10.40 13.23 23.32
CA TRP A 199 10.37 13.35 21.86
C TRP A 199 8.96 13.08 21.32
N LYS A 200 8.36 14.09 20.68
CA LYS A 200 7.05 13.99 20.02
C LYS A 200 7.22 13.94 18.50
N PRO A 201 6.30 13.27 17.79
CA PRO A 201 6.24 13.39 16.34
C PRO A 201 6.02 14.85 15.95
N CYS A 202 6.73 15.33 14.92
CA CYS A 202 6.35 16.57 14.25
C CYS A 202 4.95 16.35 13.69
N SER A 203 3.99 17.17 14.11
CA SER A 203 2.63 17.19 13.58
C SER A 203 2.55 18.00 12.30
#